data_AF-A0A1H0VS95-F1
#
_entry.id   AF-A0A1H0VS95-F1
#
_cell.length_a   1.000
_cell.length_b   1.000
_cell.length_c   1.000
_cell.angle_alpha   90.00
_cell.angle_beta   90.00
_cell.angle_gamma   90.00
#
_symmetry.space_group_name_H-M   'P 1'
#
loop_
_entity.id
_entity.type
_entity.pdbx_description
1 polymer ?
#
loop_
_entity_poly.entity_id
_entity_poly.type
_entity_poly.pdbx_seq_one_letter_code
_entity_poly.pdbx_strand_id
1 'polypeptide(L)'
;MTLKAWGYFRGDGTLVRGFNVTSVSRTGAGQYTINFTAAMATTAYVARILVQSSVTSVQGLIVPSTASAAQLNFVRTSDGGQFDAAAYFEVYE
;
A
#
# COMPACT_ATOMS: atom_id res chain seq x y z
N MET A 1 16.39 -10.77 1.82
CA MET A 1 15.17 -9.98 1.59
C MET A 1 14.71 -10.24 0.17
N THR A 2 13.61 -10.98 0.01
CA THR A 2 13.08 -11.46 -1.27
C THR A 2 11.74 -10.77 -1.55
N LEU A 3 11.50 -10.33 -2.78
CA LEU A 3 10.23 -9.72 -3.17
C LEU A 3 9.10 -10.75 -3.11
N LYS A 4 8.04 -10.46 -2.35
CA LYS A 4 6.89 -11.36 -2.15
C LYS A 4 5.58 -10.85 -2.73
N ALA A 5 5.42 -9.54 -2.81
CA ALA A 5 4.30 -8.91 -3.50
C ALA A 5 4.71 -7.55 -4.04
N TRP A 6 4.05 -7.12 -5.11
CA TRP A 6 4.11 -5.74 -5.58
C TRP A 6 2.80 -5.36 -6.24
N GLY A 7 2.48 -4.07 -6.27
CA GLY A 7 1.29 -3.59 -6.94
C GLY A 7 1.37 -2.12 -7.28
N TYR A 8 0.73 -1.74 -8.40
CA TYR A 8 0.40 -0.36 -8.71
C TYR A 8 -1.12 -0.21 -8.70
N PHE A 9 -1.61 0.76 -7.93
CA PHE A 9 -3.04 1.05 -7.81
C PHE A 9 -3.29 2.57 -7.89
N ARG A 10 -4.54 2.94 -8.20
CA ARG A 10 -5.00 4.34 -8.27
C ARG A 10 -5.57 4.81 -6.94
N GLY A 11 -5.71 6.13 -6.75
CA GLY A 11 -6.20 6.70 -5.50
C GLY A 11 -7.63 6.30 -5.09
N ASP A 12 -8.42 5.78 -6.02
CA ASP A 12 -9.74 5.19 -5.74
C ASP A 12 -9.67 3.74 -5.19
N GLY A 13 -8.48 3.14 -5.13
CA GLY A 13 -8.26 1.75 -4.74
C GLY A 13 -8.15 0.79 -5.92
N THR A 14 -8.38 1.22 -7.17
CA THR A 14 -8.32 0.32 -8.32
C THR A 14 -6.90 -0.23 -8.53
N LEU A 15 -6.70 -1.53 -8.31
CA LEU A 15 -5.45 -2.22 -8.65
C LEU A 15 -5.30 -2.29 -10.17
N VAL A 16 -4.20 -1.76 -10.70
CA VAL A 16 -3.93 -1.69 -12.14
C VAL A 16 -3.06 -2.85 -12.60
N ARG A 17 -2.08 -3.24 -11.77
CA ARG A 17 -1.16 -4.36 -12.02
C ARG A 17 -0.50 -4.78 -10.73
N GLY A 18 -0.13 -6.05 -10.60
CA GLY A 18 0.55 -6.55 -9.42
C GLY A 18 0.98 -8.00 -9.52
N PHE A 19 1.70 -8.44 -8.51
CA PHE A 19 2.06 -9.82 -8.25
C PHE A 19 1.74 -10.14 -6.80
N ASN A 20 1.08 -11.29 -6.58
CA ASN A 20 0.61 -11.73 -5.27
C ASN A 20 -0.31 -10.70 -4.56
N VAL A 21 -1.12 -9.97 -5.33
CA VAL A 21 -2.09 -8.99 -4.83
C VAL A 21 -3.41 -9.25 -5.53
N THR A 22 -4.43 -9.58 -4.76
CA THR A 22 -5.79 -9.83 -5.26
C THR A 22 -6.56 -8.54 -5.45
N SER A 23 -6.41 -7.59 -4.52
CA SER A 23 -7.11 -6.31 -4.57
C SER A 23 -6.43 -5.27 -3.69
N VAL A 24 -6.70 -4.00 -3.96
CA VAL A 24 -6.52 -2.91 -3.01
C VAL A 24 -7.90 -2.32 -2.73
N SER A 25 -8.31 -2.27 -1.47
CA SER A 25 -9.62 -1.76 -1.07
C SER A 25 -9.45 -0.44 -0.35
N ARG A 26 -10.00 0.65 -0.89
CA ARG A 26 -10.05 1.93 -0.19
C ARG A 26 -11.06 1.85 0.96
N THR A 27 -10.59 2.02 2.20
CA THR A 27 -11.40 1.95 3.42
C THR A 27 -11.74 3.33 3.98
N GLY A 28 -11.01 4.36 3.54
CA GLY A 28 -11.21 5.76 3.88
C GLY A 28 -10.31 6.65 3.02
N ALA A 29 -10.38 7.98 3.20
CA ALA A 29 -9.44 8.88 2.53
C ALA A 29 -8.00 8.53 2.93
N GLY A 30 -7.12 8.32 1.96
CA GLY A 30 -5.73 7.92 2.18
C GLY A 30 -5.56 6.57 2.89
N GLN A 31 -6.60 5.77 3.08
CA GLN A 31 -6.56 4.52 3.83
C GLN A 31 -6.97 3.36 2.92
N TYR A 32 -6.12 2.34 2.84
CA TYR A 32 -6.32 1.20 1.97
C TYR A 32 -5.95 -0.12 2.66
N THR A 33 -6.63 -1.18 2.29
CA THR A 33 -6.25 -2.57 2.60
C THR A 33 -5.73 -3.24 1.33
N ILE A 34 -4.48 -3.70 1.35
CA ILE A 34 -3.88 -4.54 0.32
C ILE A 34 -4.17 -6.00 0.69
N ASN A 35 -4.86 -6.73 -0.18
CA ASN A 35 -5.15 -8.15 0.01
C ASN A 35 -4.20 -8.99 -0.85
N PHE A 36 -3.45 -9.89 -0.23
CA PHE A 36 -2.54 -10.80 -0.94
C PHE A 36 -3.29 -11.98 -1.54
N THR A 37 -2.75 -12.57 -2.60
CA THR A 37 -3.33 -13.79 -3.21
C THR A 37 -2.91 -15.04 -2.43
N ALA A 38 -1.64 -15.10 -2.08
CA ALA A 38 -1.05 -16.08 -1.18
C ALA A 38 -0.58 -15.35 0.09
N ALA A 39 -0.90 -15.92 1.24
CA ALA A 39 -0.47 -15.39 2.52
C ALA A 39 1.06 -15.31 2.60
N MET A 40 1.55 -14.23 3.18
CA MET A 40 2.94 -14.07 3.59
C MET A 40 3.32 -15.14 4.62
N ALA A 41 4.59 -15.50 4.70
CA ALA A 41 5.03 -16.49 5.68
C ALA A 41 4.93 -15.94 7.11
N THR A 42 5.08 -14.62 7.27
CA THR A 42 4.99 -13.92 8.54
C THR A 42 4.23 -12.61 8.37
N THR A 43 3.94 -11.93 9.48
CA THR A 43 3.49 -10.54 9.45
C THR A 43 4.65 -9.55 9.52
N ALA A 44 5.90 -10.03 9.57
CA ALA A 44 7.10 -9.21 9.74
C ALA A 44 7.78 -9.03 8.38
N TYR A 45 7.21 -8.16 7.54
CA TYR A 45 7.76 -7.82 6.23
C TYR A 45 8.17 -6.35 6.15
N VAL A 46 9.11 -6.07 5.25
CA VAL A 46 9.57 -4.72 4.91
C VAL A 46 8.89 -4.29 3.63
N ALA A 47 8.52 -3.02 3.52
CA ALA A 47 7.87 -2.48 2.33
C ALA A 47 8.54 -1.22 1.79
N ARG A 48 8.49 -1.05 0.47
CA ARG A 48 8.85 0.20 -0.23
C ARG A 48 7.62 0.74 -0.94
N ILE A 49 7.46 2.05 -0.92
CA ILE A 49 6.30 2.73 -1.50
C ILE A 49 6.78 3.93 -2.30
N LEU A 50 6.31 4.05 -3.53
CA LEU A 50 6.44 5.22 -4.37
C LEU A 50 5.06 5.83 -4.56
N VAL A 51 4.82 6.97 -3.91
CA VAL A 51 3.55 7.69 -3.97
C VAL A 51 3.58 8.64 -5.17
N GLN A 52 2.56 8.55 -6.02
CA GLN A 52 2.33 9.47 -7.13
C GLN A 52 1.29 10.50 -6.69
N SER A 53 1.76 11.68 -6.32
CA SER A 53 0.95 12.77 -5.76
C SER A 53 1.06 14.04 -6.59
N SER A 54 -0.05 14.77 -6.72
CA SER A 54 -0.08 16.13 -7.28
C SER A 54 0.25 17.22 -6.25
N VAL A 55 0.28 16.86 -4.96
CA VAL A 55 0.71 17.75 -3.87
C VAL A 55 2.10 17.36 -3.38
N THR A 56 2.91 18.37 -3.04
CA THR A 56 4.22 18.16 -2.42
C THR A 56 4.04 17.58 -1.02
N SER A 57 4.94 16.67 -0.62
CA SER A 57 5.04 16.17 0.76
C SER A 57 3.96 15.16 1.20
N VAL A 58 3.77 14.05 0.47
CA VAL A 58 2.97 12.90 0.91
C VAL A 58 3.88 11.73 1.30
N GLN A 59 3.60 11.11 2.44
CA GLN A 59 4.24 9.88 2.88
C GLN A 59 3.25 8.72 2.82
N GLY A 60 3.73 7.56 2.37
CA GLY A 60 3.04 6.28 2.51
C GLY A 60 3.65 5.42 3.60
N LEU A 61 2.79 4.75 4.37
CA LEU A 61 3.18 3.76 5.37
C LEU A 61 2.38 2.47 5.15
N ILE A 62 3.08 1.37 4.95
CA ILE A 62 2.48 0.03 5.01
C ILE A 62 2.69 -0.53 6.41
N VAL A 63 1.60 -0.95 7.03
CA VAL A 63 1.57 -1.63 8.32
C VAL A 63 0.98 -3.02 8.12
N PRO A 64 1.65 -4.09 8.58
CA PRO A 64 1.05 -5.42 8.56
C PRO A 64 -0.27 -5.47 9.34
N SER A 65 -1.29 -6.12 8.79
CA SER A 65 -2.55 -6.37 9.52
C SER A 65 -2.79 -7.84 9.77
N THR A 66 -2.52 -8.69 8.79
CA THR A 66 -2.51 -10.15 8.90
C THR A 66 -1.50 -10.73 7.91
N ALA A 67 -1.26 -12.04 7.91
CA ALA A 67 -0.45 -12.68 6.87
C ALA A 67 -1.04 -12.52 5.46
N SER A 68 -2.35 -12.32 5.32
CA SER A 68 -3.04 -12.18 4.03
C SER A 68 -3.36 -10.74 3.64
N ALA A 69 -3.07 -9.76 4.50
CA ALA A 69 -3.41 -8.37 4.23
C ALA A 69 -2.49 -7.36 4.93
N ALA A 70 -2.27 -6.23 4.26
CA ALA A 70 -1.56 -5.07 4.79
C ALA A 70 -2.45 -3.82 4.79
N GLN A 71 -2.30 -2.96 5.78
CA GLN A 71 -2.87 -1.61 5.72
C GLN A 71 -1.86 -0.66 5.08
N LEU A 72 -2.34 0.22 4.22
CA LEU A 72 -1.59 1.30 3.60
C LEU A 72 -2.25 2.64 3.93
N ASN A 73 -1.46 3.56 4.48
CA ASN A 73 -1.91 4.88 4.86
C ASN A 73 -1.09 5.96 4.15
N PHE A 74 -1.76 6.94 3.55
CA PHE A 74 -1.18 8.14 2.99
C PHE A 74 -1.51 9.36 3.84
N VAL A 75 -0.48 10.11 4.18
CA VAL A 75 -0.59 11.32 4.99
C VAL A 75 0.25 12.42 4.36
N ARG A 76 -0.33 13.62 4.24
CA ARG A 76 0.43 14.84 3.92
C ARG A 76 1.30 15.20 5.12
N THR A 77 2.62 15.26 4.92
CA THR A 77 3.56 15.53 6.02
C THR A 77 3.53 17.00 6.46
N SER A 78 2.88 17.88 5.69
CA SER A 78 2.73 19.30 6.04
C SER A 78 1.73 19.54 7.17
N ASP A 79 0.65 18.76 7.26
CA ASP A 79 -0.47 19.02 8.17
C ASP A 79 -1.11 17.76 8.76
N GLY A 80 -0.59 16.57 8.45
CA GLY A 80 -1.16 15.30 8.89
C GLY A 80 -2.47 14.93 8.18
N GLY A 81 -2.90 15.68 7.16
CA GLY A 81 -4.13 15.42 6.44
C GLY A 81 -4.04 14.15 5.58
N GLN A 82 -5.08 13.32 5.63
CA GLN A 82 -5.19 12.16 4.74
C GLN A 82 -5.39 12.59 3.28
N PHE A 83 -4.78 11.87 2.34
CA PHE A 83 -4.82 12.20 0.92
C PHE A 83 -4.83 10.92 0.07
N ASP A 84 -5.79 10.81 -0.85
CA ASP A 84 -5.81 9.69 -1.80
C ASP A 84 -4.76 9.90 -2.89
N ALA A 85 -3.95 8.88 -3.13
CA ALA A 85 -2.90 8.92 -4.15
C ALA A 85 -2.80 7.60 -4.89
N ALA A 86 -2.38 7.66 -6.16
CA ALA A 86 -1.90 6.46 -6.81
C ALA A 86 -0.53 6.09 -6.23
N ALA A 87 -0.22 4.80 -6.14
CA ALA A 87 1.09 4.39 -5.67
C ALA A 87 1.51 3.04 -6.23
N TYR A 88 2.83 2.87 -6.31
CA TYR A 88 3.48 1.58 -6.47
C TYR A 88 4.04 1.13 -5.13
N PHE A 89 3.87 -0.13 -4.78
CA PHE A 89 4.42 -0.72 -3.57
C PHE A 89 5.13 -2.05 -3.85
N GLU A 90 6.09 -2.37 -3.01
CA GLU A 90 6.82 -3.64 -2.96
C GLU A 90 6.85 -4.12 -1.52
N VAL A 91 6.63 -5.42 -1.31
CA VAL A 91 6.69 -6.08 0.00
C VAL A 91 7.73 -7.20 -0.07
N TYR A 92 8.59 -7.27 0.94
CA TYR A 92 9.69 -8.22 1.01
C TYR A 92 9.73 -8.97 2.34
N GLU A 93 10.11 -10.24 2.26
CA GLU A 93 10.48 -11.12 3.38
C GLU A 93 11.83 -11.79 3.08
#